data_AF-A0A8T1UAH7-F1
#
_entry.id   AF-A0A8T1UAH7-F1
#
_cell.length_a   1.000
_cell.length_b   1.000
_cell.length_c   1.000
_cell.angle_alpha   90.00
_cell.angle_beta   90.00
_cell.angle_gamma   90.00
#
_symmetry.space_group_name_H-M   'P 1'
#
loop_
_entity.id
_entity.type
_entity.pdbx_description
1 polymer ?
#
loop_
_entity_poly.entity_id
_entity_poly.type
_entity_poly.pdbx_seq_one_letter_code
_entity_poly.pdbx_strand_id
1 'polypeptide(L)'
;DSRPDCKPQLARYCCKCENDNPVILHGLCRECESTTEGYEPLVSKKVAKEQYGVKDISAIPCQDRRSNTPYDRVALENHMLASCGSKLGWLRVIAKRDIYKKQLDAIKQRRERERHSFLESLATGFASYVESILWKETDEDVLESASSRFVVLSGALEARGLRLRADSYICKEFIVWGYGNVSDVVDTMEEMHFLFAHTEYERVCAQRIKAIQDEWGGWLRRESTSVLIQTCREILKAELCVDYLGDNRGLVLLQIWEKCRWRFEEVNSSSIESRLKALYIFSGRGHPSTSQV
;
A
#
# COMPACT_ATOMS: atom_id res chain seq x y z
N ASP A 1 46.35 -20.37 -24.97
CA ASP A 1 46.40 -18.91 -24.70
C ASP A 1 46.83 -18.08 -25.92
N SER A 2 45.92 -17.84 -26.88
CA SER A 2 46.28 -17.00 -28.05
C SER A 2 45.07 -16.38 -28.78
N ARG A 3 44.26 -15.59 -28.05
CA ARG A 3 43.41 -14.53 -28.64
C ARG A 3 43.43 -13.30 -27.72
N PRO A 4 44.35 -12.34 -27.93
CA PRO A 4 44.51 -11.16 -27.07
C PRO A 4 43.27 -10.25 -26.99
N ASP A 5 42.33 -10.40 -27.93
CA ASP A 5 41.09 -9.63 -28.01
C ASP A 5 39.84 -10.36 -27.48
N CYS A 6 40.01 -11.54 -26.87
CA CYS A 6 38.88 -12.26 -26.30
C CYS A 6 38.34 -11.49 -25.08
N LYS A 7 37.16 -10.87 -25.24
CA LYS A 7 36.44 -10.20 -24.15
C LYS A 7 35.29 -11.11 -23.72
N PRO A 8 35.52 -12.12 -22.85
CA PRO A 8 34.50 -13.10 -22.42
C PRO A 8 33.30 -12.48 -21.69
N GLN A 9 33.37 -11.19 -21.41
CA GLN A 9 32.34 -10.38 -20.75
C GLN A 9 31.38 -9.73 -21.75
N LEU A 10 31.73 -9.71 -23.05
CA LEU A 10 30.82 -9.43 -24.15
C LEU A 10 29.92 -10.66 -24.34
N ALA A 11 28.63 -10.44 -24.58
CA ALA A 11 27.56 -11.43 -24.38
C ALA A 11 27.87 -12.84 -24.90
N ARG A 12 27.23 -13.85 -24.29
CA ARG A 12 27.26 -15.26 -24.71
C ARG A 12 27.15 -15.34 -26.23
N TYR A 13 28.17 -15.85 -26.91
CA TYR A 13 28.10 -16.11 -28.35
C TYR A 13 27.20 -17.31 -28.63
N CYS A 14 26.63 -17.39 -29.82
CA CYS A 14 25.78 -18.54 -30.15
C CYS A 14 26.64 -19.81 -30.26
N CYS A 15 26.42 -20.75 -29.34
CA CYS A 15 27.19 -21.99 -29.24
C CYS A 15 27.06 -22.91 -30.47
N LYS A 16 26.00 -22.75 -31.28
CA LYS A 16 25.73 -23.59 -32.46
C LYS A 16 26.53 -23.18 -33.69
N CYS A 17 26.87 -21.90 -33.83
CA CYS A 17 27.54 -21.41 -35.04
C CYS A 17 28.92 -20.78 -34.81
N GLU A 18 29.40 -20.71 -33.55
CA GLU A 18 30.71 -20.16 -33.15
C GLU A 18 31.06 -18.79 -33.76
N ASN A 19 30.06 -18.06 -34.24
CA ASN A 19 30.19 -16.74 -34.84
C ASN A 19 29.96 -15.66 -33.79
N ASP A 20 30.47 -14.45 -34.04
CA ASP A 20 30.21 -13.23 -33.25
C ASP A 20 28.73 -12.79 -33.28
N ASN A 21 27.79 -13.69 -33.55
CA ASN A 21 26.36 -13.44 -33.53
C ASN A 21 25.88 -13.32 -32.08
N PRO A 22 25.24 -12.19 -31.70
CA PRO A 22 24.70 -12.02 -30.36
C PRO A 22 23.62 -13.08 -30.08
N VAL A 23 23.67 -13.65 -28.88
CA VAL A 23 22.58 -14.43 -28.30
C VAL A 23 21.57 -13.46 -27.73
N ILE A 24 20.36 -13.46 -28.28
CA ILE A 24 19.36 -12.44 -27.95
C ILE A 24 18.12 -13.07 -27.33
N LEU A 25 17.68 -14.23 -27.84
CA LEU A 25 16.56 -14.99 -27.29
C LEU A 25 16.96 -16.46 -27.15
N HIS A 26 16.45 -17.13 -26.11
CA HIS A 26 16.60 -18.58 -25.87
C HIS A 26 18.02 -19.16 -25.94
N GLY A 27 19.07 -18.34 -25.72
CA GLY A 27 20.45 -18.84 -25.77
C GLY A 27 21.03 -18.99 -27.18
N LEU A 28 20.30 -18.58 -28.23
CA LEU A 28 20.69 -18.73 -29.64
C LEU A 28 20.75 -17.37 -30.36
N CYS A 29 21.50 -17.31 -31.46
CA CYS A 29 21.35 -16.21 -32.41
C CYS A 29 20.08 -16.42 -33.25
N ARG A 30 19.54 -15.35 -33.83
CA ARG A 30 18.31 -15.41 -34.65
C ARG A 30 18.39 -16.45 -35.77
N GLU A 31 19.51 -16.57 -36.47
CA GLU A 31 19.68 -17.56 -37.55
C GLU A 31 19.61 -19.00 -37.05
N CYS A 32 20.17 -19.28 -35.87
CA CYS A 32 20.12 -20.62 -35.28
C CYS A 32 18.74 -20.93 -34.70
N GLU A 33 18.11 -19.95 -34.07
CA GLU A 33 16.76 -20.09 -33.54
C GLU A 33 15.70 -20.14 -34.66
N SER A 34 15.92 -19.50 -35.82
CA SER A 34 15.00 -19.63 -36.97
C SER A 34 14.91 -21.06 -37.54
N THR A 35 15.78 -21.96 -37.10
CA THR A 35 15.73 -23.39 -37.46
C THR A 35 14.95 -24.24 -36.45
N THR A 36 14.42 -23.65 -35.38
CA THR A 36 13.62 -24.35 -34.36
C THR A 36 12.13 -24.10 -34.56
N GLU A 37 11.29 -25.04 -34.12
CA GLU A 37 9.82 -24.94 -34.24
C GLU A 37 9.21 -23.77 -33.43
N GLY A 38 9.96 -23.21 -32.48
CA GLY A 38 9.53 -22.09 -31.63
C GLY A 38 10.06 -20.72 -32.08
N TYR A 39 10.42 -20.55 -33.36
CA TYR A 39 10.96 -19.27 -33.84
C TYR A 39 9.92 -18.14 -33.77
N GLU A 40 10.22 -17.10 -32.99
CA GLU A 40 9.41 -15.89 -32.94
C GLU A 40 10.07 -14.78 -33.78
N PRO A 41 9.58 -14.48 -35.01
CA PRO A 41 10.18 -13.44 -35.87
C PRO A 41 9.93 -12.01 -35.37
N LEU A 42 8.91 -11.83 -34.53
CA LEU A 42 8.44 -10.55 -34.04
C LEU A 42 8.62 -10.48 -32.52
N VAL A 43 9.11 -9.35 -32.01
CA VAL A 43 9.31 -9.14 -30.58
C VAL A 43 8.64 -7.86 -30.10
N SER A 44 8.24 -7.84 -28.83
CA SER A 44 7.69 -6.63 -28.22
C SER A 44 8.72 -5.51 -28.14
N LYS A 45 8.25 -4.26 -28.04
CA LYS A 45 9.07 -3.08 -27.72
C LYS A 45 9.97 -3.28 -26.49
N LYS A 46 9.47 -4.00 -25.47
CA LYS A 46 10.23 -4.32 -24.26
C LYS A 46 11.43 -5.20 -24.59
N VAL A 47 11.22 -6.28 -25.35
CA VAL A 47 12.28 -7.20 -25.78
C VAL A 47 13.28 -6.50 -26.71
N ALA A 48 12.84 -5.64 -27.62
CA ALA A 48 13.75 -4.84 -28.45
C ALA A 48 14.67 -3.93 -27.61
N LYS A 49 14.16 -3.31 -26.55
CA LYS A 49 14.99 -2.48 -25.66
C LYS A 49 15.86 -3.32 -24.72
N GLU A 50 15.32 -4.40 -24.16
CA GLU A 50 15.94 -5.20 -23.09
C GLU A 50 16.86 -6.31 -23.60
N GLN A 51 16.64 -6.88 -24.79
CA GLN A 51 17.50 -7.94 -25.33
C GLN A 51 18.37 -7.42 -26.47
N TYR A 52 17.81 -6.62 -27.39
CA TYR A 52 18.57 -6.07 -28.52
C TYR A 52 19.37 -4.81 -28.15
N GLY A 53 19.10 -4.16 -27.02
CA GLY A 53 19.83 -2.97 -26.59
C GLY A 53 19.53 -1.71 -27.39
N VAL A 54 18.40 -1.68 -28.10
CA VAL A 54 17.95 -0.52 -28.89
C VAL A 54 17.63 0.65 -27.96
N LYS A 55 18.27 1.81 -28.18
CA LYS A 55 17.99 3.04 -27.43
C LYS A 55 16.81 3.82 -28.04
N ASP A 56 16.90 4.08 -29.33
CA ASP A 56 15.89 4.80 -30.09
C ASP A 56 15.17 3.86 -31.06
N ILE A 57 13.93 3.52 -30.72
CA ILE A 57 13.11 2.61 -31.52
C ILE A 57 12.30 3.36 -32.60
N SER A 58 12.36 4.70 -32.62
CA SER A 58 11.61 5.53 -33.56
C SER A 58 12.16 5.46 -34.99
N ALA A 59 13.44 5.08 -35.15
CA ALA A 59 14.08 4.92 -36.44
C ALA A 59 13.86 3.52 -37.06
N ILE A 60 13.18 2.61 -36.37
CA ILE A 60 13.01 1.22 -36.79
C ILE A 60 11.65 1.04 -37.45
N PRO A 61 11.58 0.52 -38.69
CA PRO A 61 10.31 0.21 -39.35
C PRO A 61 9.45 -0.73 -38.51
N CYS A 62 8.17 -0.41 -38.37
CA CYS A 62 7.19 -1.25 -37.66
C CYS A 62 5.80 -1.07 -38.28
N GLN A 63 4.97 -2.12 -38.20
CA GLN A 63 3.66 -2.17 -38.87
C GLN A 63 2.65 -1.16 -38.31
N ASP A 64 2.68 -0.85 -37.00
CA ASP A 64 1.76 0.10 -36.36
C ASP A 64 2.38 0.67 -35.07
N ARG A 65 2.57 1.99 -34.93
CA ARG A 65 3.12 2.62 -33.71
C ARG A 65 2.08 2.73 -32.58
N ARG A 66 1.75 1.60 -31.95
CA ARG A 66 0.91 1.53 -30.73
C ARG A 66 1.71 0.99 -29.54
N SER A 67 1.16 1.02 -28.33
CA SER A 67 1.86 0.56 -27.10
C SER A 67 2.42 -0.87 -27.21
N ASN A 68 1.75 -1.75 -27.96
CA ASN A 68 2.11 -3.16 -28.16
C ASN A 68 2.69 -3.46 -29.56
N THR A 69 3.37 -2.50 -30.19
CA THR A 69 3.96 -2.69 -31.53
C THR A 69 4.92 -3.89 -31.53
N PRO A 70 4.70 -4.92 -32.36
CA PRO A 70 5.69 -5.95 -32.63
C PRO A 70 6.76 -5.41 -33.59
N TYR A 71 8.02 -5.74 -33.32
CA TYR A 71 9.19 -5.36 -34.12
C TYR A 71 9.80 -6.59 -34.77
N ASP A 72 10.06 -6.48 -36.07
CA ASP A 72 10.76 -7.52 -36.81
C ASP A 72 12.23 -7.61 -36.35
N ARG A 73 12.66 -8.82 -36.04
CA ARG A 73 13.99 -9.06 -35.48
C ARG A 73 15.11 -8.84 -36.49
N VAL A 74 14.87 -9.06 -37.78
CA VAL A 74 15.84 -8.75 -38.84
C VAL A 74 16.03 -7.24 -38.94
N ALA A 75 14.94 -6.47 -38.89
CA ALA A 75 14.98 -5.02 -38.87
C ALA A 75 15.74 -4.48 -37.63
N LEU A 76 15.54 -5.09 -36.45
CA LEU A 76 16.29 -4.77 -35.23
C LEU A 76 17.79 -5.06 -35.38
N GLU A 77 18.16 -6.23 -35.91
CA GLU A 77 19.56 -6.61 -36.16
C GLU A 77 20.23 -5.64 -37.13
N ASN A 78 19.60 -5.36 -38.26
CA ASN A 78 20.11 -4.44 -39.27
C ASN A 78 20.29 -3.03 -38.71
N HIS A 79 19.34 -2.55 -37.91
CA HIS A 79 19.45 -1.26 -37.24
C HIS A 79 20.63 -1.22 -36.26
N MET A 80 20.82 -2.27 -35.47
CA MET A 80 21.93 -2.34 -34.51
C MET A 80 23.27 -2.46 -35.21
N LEU A 81 23.36 -3.22 -36.31
CA LEU A 81 24.56 -3.30 -37.15
C LEU A 81 24.90 -1.96 -37.79
N ALA A 82 23.91 -1.25 -38.34
CA ALA A 82 24.10 0.08 -38.92
C ALA A 82 24.55 1.10 -37.86
N SER A 83 23.95 1.06 -36.67
CA SER A 83 24.22 2.03 -35.60
C SER A 83 25.51 1.75 -34.82
N CYS A 84 25.89 0.48 -34.67
CA CYS A 84 27.08 0.06 -33.91
C CYS A 84 28.29 -0.28 -34.81
N GLY A 85 28.11 -0.29 -36.13
CA GLY A 85 29.11 -0.56 -37.16
C GLY A 85 29.57 -2.02 -37.29
N SER A 86 29.37 -2.84 -36.26
CA SER A 86 29.74 -4.27 -36.26
C SER A 86 28.98 -5.05 -35.19
N LYS A 87 28.93 -6.38 -35.34
CA LYS A 87 28.40 -7.29 -34.33
C LYS A 87 29.13 -7.15 -32.98
N LEU A 88 30.46 -7.03 -33.01
CA LEU A 88 31.27 -6.81 -31.81
C LEU A 88 30.96 -5.45 -31.15
N GLY A 89 30.75 -4.40 -31.95
CA GLY A 89 30.31 -3.09 -31.47
C GLY A 89 28.96 -3.15 -30.78
N TRP A 90 28.01 -3.88 -31.36
CA TRP A 90 26.70 -4.11 -30.77
C TRP A 90 26.79 -4.89 -29.44
N LEU A 91 27.57 -5.98 -29.40
CA LEU A 91 27.81 -6.74 -28.17
C LEU A 91 28.39 -5.88 -27.04
N ARG A 92 29.27 -4.91 -27.35
CA ARG A 92 29.79 -3.93 -26.38
C ARG A 92 28.69 -3.04 -25.80
N VAL A 93 27.70 -2.65 -26.61
CA VAL A 93 26.55 -1.84 -26.16
C VAL A 93 25.67 -2.63 -25.19
N ILE A 94 25.33 -3.89 -25.52
CA ILE A 94 24.56 -4.77 -24.65
C ILE A 94 25.30 -4.98 -23.32
N ALA A 95 26.58 -5.37 -23.38
CA ALA A 95 27.38 -5.64 -22.19
C ALA A 95 27.51 -4.40 -21.27
N LYS A 96 27.76 -3.21 -21.84
CA LYS A 96 27.85 -1.96 -21.07
C LYS A 96 26.54 -1.65 -20.33
N ARG A 97 25.40 -1.86 -20.99
CA ARG A 97 24.08 -1.68 -20.38
C ARG A 97 23.83 -2.69 -19.27
N ASP A 98 24.19 -3.95 -19.46
CA ASP A 98 23.99 -5.00 -18.46
C ASP A 98 24.86 -4.75 -17.21
N ILE A 99 26.10 -4.27 -17.39
CA ILE A 99 26.95 -3.81 -16.29
C ILE A 99 26.26 -2.66 -15.53
N TYR A 100 25.79 -1.64 -16.25
CA TYR A 100 25.10 -0.51 -15.62
C TYR A 100 23.84 -0.92 -14.88
N LYS A 101 23.03 -1.83 -15.45
CA LYS A 101 21.84 -2.39 -14.80
C LYS A 101 22.21 -3.15 -13.52
N LYS A 102 23.23 -4.02 -13.58
CA LYS A 102 23.74 -4.72 -12.39
C LYS A 102 24.24 -3.76 -11.31
N GLN A 103 24.92 -2.68 -11.70
CA GLN A 103 25.36 -1.64 -10.76
C GLN A 103 24.16 -0.94 -10.09
N LEU A 104 23.15 -0.55 -10.87
CA LEU A 104 21.92 0.05 -10.33
C LEU A 104 21.15 -0.90 -9.40
N ASP A 105 20.99 -2.17 -9.81
CA ASP A 105 20.32 -3.18 -9.01
C ASP A 105 21.08 -3.43 -7.70
N ALA A 106 22.42 -3.48 -7.74
CA ALA A 106 23.26 -3.60 -6.55
C ALA A 106 23.15 -2.38 -5.62
N ILE A 107 23.07 -1.16 -6.16
CA ILE A 107 22.85 0.06 -5.37
C ILE A 107 21.47 0.01 -4.71
N LYS A 108 20.43 -0.39 -5.45
CA LYS A 108 19.07 -0.52 -4.91
C LYS A 108 19.00 -1.56 -3.80
N GLN A 109 19.56 -2.75 -4.02
CA GLN A 109 19.63 -3.80 -3.00
C GLN A 109 20.46 -3.40 -1.79
N ARG A 110 21.52 -2.60 -1.98
CA ARG A 110 22.29 -2.04 -0.87
C ARG A 110 21.42 -1.10 -0.03
N ARG A 111 20.77 -0.12 -0.65
CA ARG A 111 19.89 0.84 0.04
C ARG A 111 18.74 0.15 0.77
N GLU A 112 18.16 -0.88 0.16
CA GLU A 112 17.07 -1.64 0.77
C GLU A 112 17.53 -2.41 2.01
N ARG A 113 18.74 -3.01 1.97
CA ARG A 113 19.36 -3.65 3.13
C ARG A 113 19.75 -2.65 4.22
N GLU A 114 20.33 -1.51 3.85
CA GLU A 114 20.66 -0.43 4.79
C GLU A 114 19.40 0.07 5.49
N ARG A 115 18.33 0.36 4.75
CA ARG A 115 17.03 0.74 5.30
C ARG A 115 16.46 -0.32 6.23
N HIS A 116 16.44 -1.59 5.81
CA HIS A 116 15.93 -2.67 6.65
C HIS A 116 16.77 -2.82 7.93
N SER A 117 18.10 -2.74 7.83
CA SER A 117 19.00 -2.77 8.99
C SER A 117 18.74 -1.60 9.94
N PHE A 118 18.46 -0.41 9.40
CA PHE A 118 18.10 0.75 10.19
C PHE A 118 16.77 0.54 10.91
N LEU A 119 15.72 0.08 10.22
CA LEU A 119 14.42 -0.23 10.84
C LEU A 119 14.53 -1.27 11.95
N GLU A 120 15.34 -2.31 11.78
CA GLU A 120 15.60 -3.33 12.81
C GLU A 120 16.39 -2.80 14.01
N SER A 121 17.12 -1.69 13.85
CA SER A 121 17.82 -1.03 14.96
C SER A 121 16.90 -0.14 15.81
N LEU A 122 15.71 0.17 15.30
CA LEU A 122 14.68 0.96 16.01
C LEU A 122 13.90 0.08 17.01
N ALA A 123 12.74 0.54 17.47
CA ALA A 123 11.95 -0.18 18.46
C ALA A 123 11.57 -1.60 17.99
N THR A 124 11.64 -2.57 18.90
CA THR A 124 11.29 -3.97 18.61
C THR A 124 9.90 -4.07 17.99
N GLY A 125 9.80 -4.76 16.86
CA GLY A 125 8.54 -4.94 16.12
C GLY A 125 8.15 -3.77 15.20
N PHE A 126 8.84 -2.64 15.26
CA PHE A 126 8.56 -1.49 14.39
C PHE A 126 8.84 -1.82 12.92
N ALA A 127 9.93 -2.51 12.61
CA ALA A 127 10.25 -2.94 11.24
C ALA A 127 9.11 -3.75 10.61
N SER A 128 8.62 -4.77 11.33
CA SER A 128 7.48 -5.60 10.92
C SER A 128 6.21 -4.77 10.73
N TYR A 129 5.95 -3.79 11.61
CA TYR A 129 4.82 -2.87 11.44
C TYR A 129 4.95 -2.04 10.16
N VAL A 130 6.12 -1.42 9.90
CA VAL A 130 6.39 -0.63 8.69
C VAL A 130 6.17 -1.44 7.41
N GLU A 131 6.61 -2.70 7.40
CA GLU A 131 6.38 -3.62 6.29
C GLU A 131 4.90 -3.94 6.09
N SER A 132 4.17 -4.20 7.18
CA SER A 132 2.74 -4.53 7.12
C SER A 132 1.87 -3.39 6.56
N ILE A 133 2.27 -2.13 6.78
CA ILE A 133 1.58 -0.95 6.24
C ILE A 133 2.13 -0.49 4.87
N LEU A 134 3.12 -1.22 4.32
CA LEU A 134 3.78 -0.94 3.04
C LEU A 134 4.36 0.49 2.95
N TRP A 135 4.87 1.02 4.07
CA TRP A 135 5.39 2.38 4.12
C TRP A 135 6.84 2.41 3.63
N LYS A 136 7.12 3.24 2.62
CA LYS A 136 8.40 3.28 1.87
C LYS A 136 9.30 4.47 2.24
N GLU A 137 9.11 5.05 3.42
CA GLU A 137 9.96 6.13 3.89
C GLU A 137 11.42 5.68 4.04
N THR A 138 12.32 6.61 3.74
CA THR A 138 13.78 6.44 3.79
C THR A 138 14.47 7.47 4.66
N ASP A 139 13.79 8.57 5.01
CA ASP A 139 14.32 9.57 5.92
C ASP A 139 14.44 9.02 7.34
N GLU A 140 15.68 8.99 7.87
CA GLU A 140 16.00 8.39 9.17
C GLU A 140 15.32 9.14 10.33
N ASP A 141 15.29 10.47 10.31
CA ASP A 141 14.68 11.29 11.38
C ASP A 141 13.16 11.07 11.45
N VAL A 142 12.51 10.94 10.29
CA VAL A 142 11.08 10.63 10.19
C VAL A 142 10.80 9.23 10.74
N LEU A 143 11.64 8.26 10.42
CA LEU A 143 11.52 6.87 10.91
C LEU A 143 11.77 6.76 12.42
N GLU A 144 12.73 7.48 12.98
CA GLU A 144 12.97 7.54 14.43
C GLU A 144 11.78 8.15 15.18
N SER A 145 11.26 9.25 14.65
CA SER A 145 10.07 9.92 15.19
C SER A 145 8.86 8.98 15.16
N ALA A 146 8.67 8.24 14.06
CA ALA A 146 7.60 7.26 13.93
C ALA A 146 7.79 6.05 14.86
N SER A 147 9.01 5.55 15.01
CA SER A 147 9.36 4.49 15.96
C SER A 147 9.02 4.89 17.40
N SER A 148 9.34 6.13 17.79
CA SER A 148 8.99 6.65 19.11
C SER A 148 7.47 6.68 19.33
N ARG A 149 6.69 7.14 18.34
CA ARG A 149 5.22 7.11 18.40
C ARG A 149 4.66 5.69 18.41
N PHE A 150 5.28 4.76 17.69
CA PHE A 150 4.93 3.34 17.70
C PHE A 150 5.06 2.74 19.10
N VAL A 151 6.14 3.01 19.83
CA VAL A 151 6.32 2.54 21.22
C VAL A 151 5.23 3.11 22.12
N VAL A 152 5.00 4.43 22.04
CA VAL A 152 3.99 5.11 22.86
C VAL A 152 2.59 4.53 22.63
N LEU A 153 2.19 4.37 21.36
CA LEU A 153 0.86 3.83 21.05
C LEU A 153 0.74 2.35 21.41
N SER A 154 1.76 1.53 21.12
CA SER A 154 1.74 0.09 21.42
C SER A 154 1.63 -0.14 22.92
N GLY A 155 2.44 0.55 23.73
CA GLY A 155 2.36 0.45 25.19
C GLY A 155 1.02 0.91 25.75
N ALA A 156 0.45 2.00 25.20
CA ALA A 156 -0.86 2.49 25.64
C ALA A 156 -2.01 1.54 25.28
N LEU A 157 -1.94 0.85 24.12
CA LEU A 157 -2.88 -0.20 23.75
C LEU A 157 -2.73 -1.45 24.61
N GLU A 158 -1.50 -1.91 24.84
CA GLU A 158 -1.21 -3.08 25.68
C GLU A 158 -1.68 -2.88 27.12
N ALA A 159 -1.53 -1.66 27.67
CA ALA A 159 -2.07 -1.31 28.98
C ALA A 159 -3.60 -1.45 29.09
N ARG A 160 -4.31 -1.45 27.95
CA ARG A 160 -5.75 -1.71 27.87
C ARG A 160 -6.08 -3.12 27.34
N GLY A 161 -5.09 -4.02 27.27
CA GLY A 161 -5.26 -5.39 26.77
C GLY A 161 -5.49 -5.47 25.25
N LEU A 162 -5.21 -4.40 24.51
CA LEU A 162 -5.38 -4.33 23.06
C LEU A 162 -4.05 -4.58 22.35
N ARG A 163 -4.13 -5.01 21.09
CA ARG A 163 -2.97 -5.15 20.20
C ARG A 163 -2.99 -4.06 19.14
N LEU A 164 -1.80 -3.57 18.77
CA LEU A 164 -1.65 -2.67 17.63
C LEU A 164 -2.07 -3.37 16.34
N ARG A 165 -2.90 -2.69 15.55
CA ARG A 165 -3.46 -3.18 14.29
C ARG A 165 -2.90 -2.41 13.11
N ALA A 166 -2.21 -3.10 12.20
CA ALA A 166 -1.65 -2.51 10.98
C ALA A 166 -2.72 -2.08 9.97
N ASP A 167 -3.89 -2.71 10.00
CA ASP A 167 -5.04 -2.37 9.16
C ASP A 167 -5.86 -1.18 9.72
N SER A 168 -5.55 -0.71 10.93
CA SER A 168 -6.21 0.44 11.53
C SER A 168 -5.66 1.75 10.96
N TYR A 169 -6.50 2.47 10.22
CA TYR A 169 -6.18 3.78 9.65
C TYR A 169 -5.72 4.78 10.73
N ILE A 170 -6.41 4.84 11.86
CA ILE A 170 -6.07 5.79 12.94
C ILE A 170 -4.73 5.48 13.62
N CYS A 171 -4.38 4.18 13.78
CA CYS A 171 -3.09 3.78 14.32
C CYS A 171 -1.96 4.13 13.34
N LYS A 172 -2.19 3.86 12.06
CA LYS A 172 -1.26 4.26 10.99
C LYS A 172 -1.07 5.76 10.98
N GLU A 173 -2.14 6.54 11.08
CA GLU A 173 -2.05 8.00 10.99
C GLU A 173 -1.27 8.63 12.15
N PHE A 174 -1.53 8.13 13.36
CA PHE A 174 -0.79 8.53 14.53
C PHE A 174 0.70 8.18 14.41
N ILE A 175 1.03 6.96 14.02
CA ILE A 175 2.44 6.52 13.96
C ILE A 175 3.20 7.23 12.83
N VAL A 176 2.64 7.30 11.63
CA VAL A 176 3.35 7.82 10.46
C VAL A 176 3.42 9.35 10.50
N TRP A 177 2.30 10.04 10.74
CA TRP A 177 2.23 11.51 10.62
C TRP A 177 2.08 12.24 11.96
N GLY A 178 1.88 11.52 13.08
CA GLY A 178 1.68 12.14 14.38
C GLY A 178 0.30 12.80 14.53
N TYR A 179 -0.70 12.37 13.76
CA TYR A 179 -2.03 12.95 13.82
C TYR A 179 -2.86 12.38 14.98
N GLY A 180 -3.49 13.28 15.74
CA GLY A 180 -4.32 12.95 16.90
C GLY A 180 -3.53 12.74 18.19
N ASN A 181 -4.26 12.50 19.29
CA ASN A 181 -3.69 12.18 20.59
C ASN A 181 -3.69 10.65 20.80
N VAL A 182 -2.65 10.12 21.45
CA VAL A 182 -2.58 8.69 21.81
C VAL A 182 -3.82 8.23 22.59
N SER A 183 -4.33 9.06 23.51
CA SER A 183 -5.51 8.71 24.31
C SER A 183 -6.75 8.53 23.43
N ASP A 184 -6.96 9.39 22.44
CA ASP A 184 -8.14 9.34 21.57
C ASP A 184 -8.08 8.11 20.64
N VAL A 185 -6.87 7.78 20.16
CA VAL A 185 -6.64 6.59 19.35
C VAL A 185 -6.92 5.34 20.17
N VAL A 186 -6.40 5.25 21.40
CA VAL A 186 -6.62 4.10 22.29
C VAL A 186 -8.10 3.98 22.69
N ASP A 187 -8.77 5.09 23.04
CA ASP A 187 -10.21 5.11 23.35
C ASP A 187 -11.03 4.59 22.16
N THR A 188 -10.70 5.01 20.94
CA THR A 188 -11.38 4.54 19.72
C THR A 188 -11.11 3.04 19.47
N MET A 189 -9.87 2.59 19.64
CA MET A 189 -9.52 1.18 19.44
C MET A 189 -10.20 0.26 20.46
N GLU A 190 -10.27 0.70 21.72
CA GLU A 190 -10.98 0.02 22.80
C GLU A 190 -12.49 -0.05 22.50
N GLU A 191 -13.09 1.09 22.12
CA GLU A 191 -14.50 1.17 21.73
C GLU A 191 -14.84 0.20 20.61
N MET A 192 -14.10 0.27 19.50
CA MET A 192 -14.38 -0.60 18.37
C MET A 192 -14.17 -2.07 18.75
N HIS A 193 -13.15 -2.41 19.54
CA HIS A 193 -12.94 -3.79 19.98
C HIS A 193 -14.15 -4.33 20.77
N PHE A 194 -14.65 -3.56 21.75
CA PHE A 194 -15.82 -3.95 22.53
C PHE A 194 -17.08 -4.07 21.67
N LEU A 195 -17.33 -3.10 20.79
CA LEU A 195 -18.50 -3.11 19.91
C LEU A 195 -18.55 -4.36 19.04
N PHE A 196 -17.43 -4.74 18.42
CA PHE A 196 -17.38 -5.94 17.59
C PHE A 196 -17.40 -7.24 18.39
N ALA A 197 -16.84 -7.25 19.61
CA ALA A 197 -16.76 -8.46 20.43
C ALA A 197 -18.04 -8.76 21.23
N HIS A 198 -18.78 -7.74 21.64
CA HIS A 198 -19.82 -7.86 22.66
C HIS A 198 -21.18 -7.30 22.25
N THR A 199 -21.32 -6.77 21.03
CA THR A 199 -22.58 -6.14 20.58
C THR A 199 -22.95 -6.55 19.15
N GLU A 200 -24.19 -6.25 18.76
CA GLU A 200 -24.68 -6.43 17.38
C GLU A 200 -24.28 -5.25 16.45
N TYR A 201 -23.31 -4.41 16.87
CA TYR A 201 -22.92 -3.18 16.18
C TYR A 201 -22.66 -3.38 14.70
N GLU A 202 -21.86 -4.39 14.33
CA GLU A 202 -21.51 -4.64 12.93
C GLU A 202 -22.76 -4.85 12.06
N ARG A 203 -23.63 -5.75 12.50
CA ARG A 203 -24.84 -6.12 11.76
C ARG A 203 -25.81 -4.94 11.67
N VAL A 204 -26.06 -4.25 12.78
CA VAL A 204 -26.99 -3.11 12.82
C VAL A 204 -26.44 -1.91 12.03
N CYS A 205 -25.13 -1.65 12.13
CA CYS A 205 -24.46 -0.59 11.37
C CYS A 205 -24.57 -0.85 9.86
N ALA A 206 -24.28 -2.08 9.42
CA ALA A 206 -24.41 -2.47 8.01
C ALA A 206 -25.85 -2.30 7.49
N GLN A 207 -26.85 -2.69 8.30
CA GLN A 207 -28.26 -2.52 7.95
C GLN A 207 -28.64 -1.03 7.80
N ARG A 208 -28.22 -0.17 8.73
CA ARG A 208 -28.52 1.27 8.68
C ARG A 208 -27.80 1.97 7.52
N ILE A 209 -26.54 1.63 7.27
CA ILE A 209 -25.78 2.18 6.13
C ILE A 209 -26.45 1.79 4.81
N LYS A 210 -26.90 0.54 4.68
CA LYS A 210 -27.64 0.09 3.49
C LYS A 210 -28.95 0.87 3.31
N ALA A 211 -29.70 1.09 4.39
CA ALA A 211 -30.93 1.89 4.32
C ALA A 211 -30.66 3.33 3.84
N ILE A 212 -29.58 3.98 4.31
CA ILE A 212 -29.15 5.30 3.82
C ILE A 212 -28.81 5.22 2.32
N GLN A 213 -28.11 4.18 1.88
CA GLN A 213 -27.77 4.03 0.46
C GLN A 213 -29.01 3.82 -0.42
N ASP A 214 -29.97 3.03 0.05
CA ASP A 214 -31.22 2.73 -0.64
C ASP A 214 -32.14 3.96 -0.70
N GLU A 215 -32.26 4.72 0.40
CA GLU A 215 -33.10 5.93 0.49
C GLU A 215 -32.60 7.05 -0.42
N TRP A 216 -31.28 7.24 -0.47
CA TRP A 216 -30.67 8.37 -1.18
C TRP A 216 -30.18 8.03 -2.60
N GLY A 217 -30.43 6.80 -3.06
CA GLY A 217 -30.50 6.41 -4.48
C GLY A 217 -29.36 6.89 -5.39
N GLY A 218 -28.12 6.94 -4.89
CA GLY A 218 -26.96 7.44 -5.67
C GLY A 218 -26.98 8.93 -6.03
N TRP A 219 -27.98 9.70 -5.58
CA TRP A 219 -28.15 11.12 -5.89
C TRP A 219 -27.29 12.05 -5.04
N LEU A 220 -26.90 11.65 -3.83
CA LEU A 220 -26.00 12.46 -3.00
C LEU A 220 -24.56 12.40 -3.49
N ARG A 221 -23.89 13.56 -3.44
CA ARG A 221 -22.43 13.62 -3.58
C ARG A 221 -21.76 12.69 -2.56
N ARG A 222 -20.64 12.09 -2.97
CA ARG A 222 -19.85 11.15 -2.15
C ARG A 222 -19.49 11.74 -0.77
N GLU A 223 -19.16 13.02 -0.71
CA GLU A 223 -18.81 13.75 0.53
C GLU A 223 -19.98 13.78 1.52
N SER A 224 -21.18 14.16 1.07
CA SER A 224 -22.38 14.20 1.91
C SER A 224 -22.80 12.82 2.40
N THR A 225 -22.63 11.80 1.56
CA THR A 225 -22.88 10.40 1.94
C THR A 225 -21.91 9.92 3.03
N SER A 226 -20.64 10.31 2.94
CA SER A 226 -19.64 9.97 3.96
C SER A 226 -19.96 10.57 5.32
N VAL A 227 -20.41 11.84 5.35
CA VAL A 227 -20.80 12.51 6.60
C VAL A 227 -22.01 11.80 7.22
N LEU A 228 -23.04 11.48 6.43
CA LEU A 228 -24.23 10.77 6.91
C LEU A 228 -23.89 9.39 7.48
N ILE A 229 -23.02 8.63 6.80
CA ILE A 229 -22.54 7.32 7.29
C ILE A 229 -21.78 7.48 8.62
N GLN A 230 -20.92 8.49 8.74
CA GLN A 230 -20.20 8.72 9.99
C GLN A 230 -21.15 9.12 11.12
N THR A 231 -22.10 10.03 10.87
CA THR A 231 -23.13 10.39 11.86
C THR A 231 -23.96 9.19 12.28
N CYS A 232 -24.33 8.31 11.33
CA CYS A 232 -25.05 7.07 11.62
C CYS A 232 -24.27 6.15 12.57
N ARG A 233 -22.96 6.02 12.36
CA ARG A 233 -22.07 5.24 13.23
C ARG A 233 -22.01 5.83 14.64
N GLU A 234 -21.82 7.14 14.77
CA GLU A 234 -21.74 7.82 16.07
C GLU A 234 -23.07 7.74 16.84
N ILE A 235 -24.22 7.87 16.15
CA ILE A 235 -25.53 7.68 16.78
C ILE A 235 -25.69 6.26 17.31
N LEU A 236 -25.33 5.25 16.51
CA LEU A 236 -25.45 3.85 16.94
C LEU A 236 -24.54 3.55 18.14
N LYS A 237 -23.32 4.09 18.17
CA LYS A 237 -22.42 3.99 19.33
C LYS A 237 -23.04 4.62 20.57
N ALA A 238 -23.62 5.81 20.43
CA ALA A 238 -24.29 6.51 21.52
C ALA A 238 -25.50 5.73 22.07
N GLU A 239 -26.33 5.17 21.19
CA GLU A 239 -27.47 4.32 21.57
C GLU A 239 -27.00 3.08 22.35
N LEU A 240 -25.97 2.38 21.84
CA LEU A 240 -25.39 1.21 22.54
C LEU A 240 -24.75 1.59 23.87
N CYS A 241 -24.08 2.74 23.96
CA CYS A 241 -23.51 3.23 25.22
C CYS A 241 -24.60 3.41 26.29
N VAL A 242 -25.73 4.03 25.94
CA VAL A 242 -26.87 4.19 26.86
C VAL A 242 -27.43 2.83 27.30
N ASP A 243 -27.63 1.90 26.35
CA ASP A 243 -28.16 0.57 26.65
C ASP A 243 -27.26 -0.17 27.66
N TYR A 244 -25.95 -0.16 27.44
CA TYR A 244 -24.98 -0.86 28.31
C TYR A 244 -24.68 -0.12 29.62
N LEU A 245 -24.89 1.20 29.69
CA LEU A 245 -24.85 1.93 30.96
C LEU A 245 -26.04 1.58 31.86
N GLY A 246 -27.21 1.31 31.27
CA GLY A 246 -28.41 0.88 31.99
C GLY A 246 -28.36 -0.59 32.42
N ASP A 247 -27.89 -1.47 31.55
CA ASP A 247 -27.65 -2.89 31.86
C ASP A 247 -26.35 -3.35 31.19
N ASN A 248 -25.28 -3.46 31.99
CA ASN A 248 -23.96 -3.87 31.52
C ASN A 248 -23.86 -5.38 31.27
N ARG A 249 -24.89 -6.17 31.59
CA ARG A 249 -24.95 -7.63 31.40
C ARG A 249 -23.78 -8.37 32.04
N GLY A 250 -23.26 -7.85 33.15
CA GLY A 250 -22.10 -8.41 33.86
C GLY A 250 -20.75 -8.17 33.17
N LEU A 251 -20.70 -7.32 32.13
CA LEU A 251 -19.47 -6.94 31.45
C LEU A 251 -18.83 -5.72 32.11
N VAL A 252 -17.50 -5.65 32.03
CA VAL A 252 -16.75 -4.44 32.36
C VAL A 252 -16.89 -3.47 31.19
N LEU A 253 -17.44 -2.29 31.45
CA LEU A 253 -17.59 -1.26 30.41
C LEU A 253 -16.26 -0.54 30.19
N LEU A 254 -16.11 -0.02 28.97
CA LEU A 254 -14.93 0.71 28.53
C LEU A 254 -14.83 2.05 29.23
N GLN A 255 -13.61 2.55 29.39
CA GLN A 255 -13.37 3.81 30.12
C GLN A 255 -14.13 4.99 29.52
N ILE A 256 -14.22 5.07 28.19
CA ILE A 256 -14.94 6.16 27.50
C ILE A 256 -16.45 6.14 27.80
N TRP A 257 -17.05 4.96 27.96
CA TRP A 257 -18.46 4.84 28.32
C TRP A 257 -18.67 5.08 29.82
N GLU A 258 -17.76 4.64 30.68
CA GLU A 258 -17.81 4.94 32.12
C GLU A 258 -17.73 6.46 32.40
N LYS A 259 -16.95 7.21 31.62
CA LYS A 259 -16.94 8.69 31.65
C LYS A 259 -18.32 9.32 31.31
N CYS A 260 -19.23 8.55 30.72
CA CYS A 260 -20.59 8.98 30.40
C CYS A 260 -21.60 8.66 31.52
N ARG A 261 -21.24 7.87 32.54
CA ARG A 261 -22.15 7.40 33.60
C ARG A 261 -22.83 8.56 34.35
N TRP A 262 -22.09 9.60 34.71
CA TRP A 262 -22.66 10.74 35.42
C TRP A 262 -23.71 11.49 34.58
N ARG A 263 -23.50 11.64 33.26
CA ARG A 263 -24.47 12.23 32.32
C ARG A 263 -25.71 11.34 32.16
N PHE A 264 -25.48 10.02 32.12
CA PHE A 264 -26.58 9.06 32.06
C PHE A 264 -27.48 9.15 33.29
N GLU A 265 -26.89 9.25 34.49
CA GLU A 265 -27.63 9.43 35.75
C GLU A 265 -28.37 10.77 35.81
N GLU A 266 -27.76 11.87 35.36
CA GLU A 266 -28.38 13.20 35.28
C GLU A 266 -29.64 13.21 34.38
N VAL A 267 -29.54 12.59 33.20
CA VAL A 267 -30.56 12.67 32.15
C VAL A 267 -31.73 11.72 32.36
N ASN A 268 -31.58 10.70 33.21
CA ASN A 268 -32.63 9.73 33.57
C ASN A 268 -33.85 10.34 34.31
N SER A 269 -33.86 11.66 34.50
CA SER A 269 -34.98 12.44 35.06
C SER A 269 -35.70 13.36 34.05
N SER A 270 -35.23 13.46 32.79
CA SER A 270 -35.71 14.44 31.80
C SER A 270 -36.67 13.86 30.75
N SER A 271 -37.58 14.69 30.19
CA SER A 271 -38.56 14.30 29.15
C SER A 271 -38.07 14.52 27.69
N ILE A 272 -36.75 14.47 27.45
CA ILE A 272 -36.14 14.67 26.12
C ILE A 272 -36.27 13.39 25.26
N GLU A 273 -36.31 13.55 23.93
CA GLU A 273 -36.26 12.46 22.94
C GLU A 273 -35.03 11.55 23.16
N SER A 274 -35.24 10.22 23.16
CA SER A 274 -34.23 9.21 23.52
C SER A 274 -32.94 9.31 22.70
N ARG A 275 -33.02 9.69 21.42
CA ARG A 275 -31.85 9.87 20.55
C ARG A 275 -30.98 11.06 20.95
N LEU A 276 -31.62 12.19 21.27
CA LEU A 276 -30.91 13.39 21.71
C LEU A 276 -30.26 13.18 23.09
N LYS A 277 -30.92 12.42 23.96
CA LYS A 277 -30.34 11.97 25.23
C LYS A 277 -29.07 11.14 25.01
N ALA A 278 -29.14 10.15 24.13
CA ALA A 278 -27.99 9.29 23.84
C ALA A 278 -26.79 10.08 23.29
N LEU A 279 -27.03 10.97 22.32
CA LEU A 279 -25.97 11.83 21.78
C LEU A 279 -25.39 12.77 22.83
N TYR A 280 -26.19 13.35 23.72
CA TYR A 280 -25.69 14.19 24.81
C TYR A 280 -24.81 13.39 25.79
N ILE A 281 -25.30 12.22 26.22
CA ILE A 281 -24.60 11.31 27.12
C ILE A 281 -23.27 10.86 26.51
N PHE A 282 -23.22 10.63 25.20
CA PHE A 282 -22.03 10.13 24.53
C PHE A 282 -21.06 11.26 24.15
N SER A 283 -21.52 12.30 23.47
CA SER A 283 -20.66 13.34 22.86
C SER A 283 -20.20 14.45 23.81
N GLY A 284 -20.91 14.68 24.92
CA GLY A 284 -20.55 15.69 25.92
C GLY A 284 -20.79 17.12 25.46
N ARG A 285 -21.47 17.31 24.33
CA ARG A 285 -21.83 18.64 23.82
C ARG A 285 -23.24 19.00 24.25
N GLY A 286 -23.36 20.11 25.00
CA GLY A 286 -24.53 20.97 25.20
C GLY A 286 -25.87 20.29 25.53
N HIS A 287 -26.42 20.60 26.71
CA HIS A 287 -27.80 20.22 27.06
C HIS A 287 -28.75 20.65 25.92
N PRO A 288 -29.58 19.76 25.35
CA PRO A 288 -30.64 20.19 24.46
C PRO A 288 -31.61 21.00 25.32
N SER A 289 -31.53 22.32 25.26
CA SER A 289 -32.48 23.19 25.94
C SER A 289 -33.84 22.99 25.27
N THR A 290 -34.79 22.46 26.02
CA THR A 290 -36.21 22.49 25.68
C THR A 290 -36.70 23.93 25.71
N SER A 291 -36.62 24.61 24.58
CA SER A 291 -37.33 25.84 24.19
C SER A 291 -36.91 26.12 22.75
N GLN A 292 -37.79 26.15 21.74
CA GLN A 292 -38.96 27.00 21.67
C GLN A 292 -40.05 26.38 20.78
N VAL A 293 -41.29 26.67 21.17
CA VAL A 293 -42.53 26.61 20.38
C VAL A 293 -42.41 27.45 19.11
#